data_AF-T2IH66-F1
#
_entry.id   AF-T2IH66-F1
#
_cell.length_a   1.000
_cell.length_b   1.000
_cell.length_c   1.000
_cell.angle_alpha   90.00
_cell.angle_beta   90.00
_cell.angle_gamma   90.00
#
_symmetry.space_group_name_H-M   'P 1'
#
loop_
_entity.id
_entity.type
_entity.pdbx_description
1 polymer ?
#
loop_
_entity_poly.entity_id
_entity_poly.type
_entity_poly.pdbx_seq_one_letter_code
_entity_poly.pdbx_strand_id
1 'polypeptide(L)'
;MDFNSENPDVIPHNLLNSLPFANEEVDVIYNSHFLEHFSLEEAKKILTECYRVLKKGGIIRIVVPDLESVCREYLYILNNIDKPENKEKYK
;
A
#
# COMPACT_ATOMS: atom_id res chain seq x y z
N MET A 1 13.29 -13.64 7.29
CA MET A 1 12.91 -12.21 7.36
C MET A 1 13.12 -11.78 8.80
N ASP A 2 13.86 -10.69 9.00
CA ASP A 2 13.97 -10.07 10.31
C ASP A 2 12.77 -9.13 10.48
N PHE A 3 11.90 -9.44 11.43
CA PHE A 3 10.71 -8.65 11.73
C PHE A 3 10.90 -7.78 12.99
N ASN A 4 12.08 -7.85 13.62
CA ASN A 4 12.38 -7.12 14.83
C ASN A 4 13.12 -5.84 14.48
N SER A 5 12.50 -4.71 14.80
CA SER A 5 13.20 -3.43 14.84
C SER A 5 13.80 -3.23 16.22
N GLU A 6 15.02 -2.69 16.28
CA GLU A 6 15.62 -2.23 17.54
C GLU A 6 15.10 -0.84 17.96
N ASN A 7 14.32 -0.18 17.10
CA ASN A 7 13.76 1.12 17.41
C ASN A 7 12.51 0.96 18.31
N PRO A 8 12.48 1.56 19.52
CA PRO A 8 11.34 1.45 20.44
C PRO A 8 10.04 2.04 19.90
N ASP A 9 10.11 2.94 18.91
CA ASP A 9 8.94 3.53 18.26
C ASP A 9 8.29 2.60 17.22
N VAL A 10 8.93 1.47 16.90
CA VAL A 10 8.39 0.48 15.97
C VAL A 10 7.62 -0.60 16.73
N ILE A 11 6.30 -0.59 16.54
CA ILE A 11 5.39 -1.54 17.15
C ILE A 11 5.14 -2.71 16.17
N PRO A 12 5.63 -3.94 16.44
CA PRO A 12 5.26 -5.09 15.62
C PRO A 12 3.76 -5.34 15.80
N HIS A 13 3.01 -5.29 14.70
CA HIS A 13 1.55 -5.39 14.76
C HIS A 13 0.98 -6.09 13.53
N ASN A 14 0.00 -6.97 13.76
CA ASN A 14 -0.82 -7.53 12.68
C ASN A 14 -2.00 -6.60 12.43
N LEU A 15 -2.02 -5.95 11.26
CA LEU A 15 -3.03 -4.96 10.88
C LEU A 15 -4.43 -5.55 10.61
N LEU A 16 -4.58 -6.88 10.63
CA LEU A 16 -5.91 -7.51 10.69
C LEU A 16 -6.56 -7.41 12.07
N ASN A 17 -5.78 -7.04 13.08
CA ASN A 17 -6.28 -6.71 14.42
C ASN A 17 -6.51 -5.21 14.55
N SER A 18 -7.23 -4.81 15.59
CA SER A 18 -7.42 -3.40 15.93
C SER A 18 -6.09 -2.72 16.25
N LEU A 19 -5.90 -1.53 15.67
CA LEU A 19 -4.73 -0.70 15.91
C LEU A 19 -4.60 -0.35 17.40
N PRO A 20 -3.38 -0.34 17.97
CA PRO A 20 -3.13 -0.14 19.39
C PRO A 20 -3.19 1.35 19.79
N PHE A 21 -4.12 2.09 19.19
CA PHE A 21 -4.37 3.51 19.45
C PHE A 21 -5.85 3.70 19.81
N ALA A 22 -6.12 4.66 20.67
CA ALA A 22 -7.46 5.11 21.00
C ALA A 22 -8.15 5.77 19.80
N ASN A 23 -9.45 6.02 19.97
CA ASN A 23 -10.22 6.73 18.96
C ASN A 23 -9.73 8.18 18.86
N GLU A 24 -9.65 8.72 17.65
CA GLU A 24 -9.22 10.10 17.41
C GLU A 24 -7.87 10.46 18.08
N GLU A 25 -6.90 9.54 18.07
CA GLU A 25 -5.57 9.74 18.69
C GLU A 25 -4.51 10.18 17.68
N VAL A 26 -4.61 9.74 16.43
CA VAL A 26 -3.58 9.89 15.40
C VAL A 26 -3.88 11.08 14.49
N ASP A 27 -2.89 11.94 14.25
CA ASP A 27 -3.02 13.09 13.34
C ASP A 27 -2.86 12.70 11.86
N VAL A 28 -1.92 11.79 11.57
CA VAL A 28 -1.57 11.37 10.21
C VAL A 28 -1.31 9.88 10.13
N ILE A 29 -1.86 9.23 9.11
CA ILE A 29 -1.56 7.84 8.75
C ILE A 29 -0.90 7.82 7.37
N TYR A 30 0.21 7.12 7.25
CA TYR A 30 0.90 6.88 5.98
C TYR A 30 1.10 5.39 5.76
N ASN A 31 0.69 4.90 4.59
CA ASN A 31 1.09 3.58 4.12
C ASN A 31 1.43 3.63 2.62
N SER A 32 2.32 2.73 2.21
CA SER A 32 2.80 2.63 0.83
C SER A 32 3.07 1.18 0.48
N HIS A 33 2.60 0.74 -0.68
CA HIS A 33 2.78 -0.61 -1.19
C HIS A 33 2.38 -1.70 -0.20
N PHE A 34 1.18 -1.57 0.35
CA PHE A 34 0.73 -2.40 1.46
C PHE A 34 -0.73 -2.84 1.30
N LEU A 35 -1.63 -1.89 1.03
CA LEU A 35 -3.06 -2.17 1.00
C LEU A 35 -3.44 -3.16 -0.12
N GLU A 36 -2.67 -3.22 -1.20
CA GLU A 36 -2.88 -4.13 -2.33
C GLU A 36 -2.65 -5.61 -2.01
N HIS A 37 -2.04 -5.93 -0.86
CA HIS A 37 -1.82 -7.30 -0.43
C HIS A 37 -3.02 -7.94 0.27
N PHE A 38 -4.06 -7.14 0.55
CA PHE A 38 -5.25 -7.58 1.27
C PHE A 38 -6.42 -7.81 0.32
N SER A 39 -7.30 -8.74 0.69
CA SER A 39 -8.61 -8.82 0.06
C SER A 39 -9.40 -7.54 0.28
N LEU A 40 -10.42 -7.30 -0.54
CA LEU A 40 -11.28 -6.12 -0.41
C LEU A 40 -11.92 -6.00 0.98
N GLU A 41 -12.31 -7.12 1.59
CA GLU A 41 -12.94 -7.13 2.91
C GLU A 41 -11.94 -6.85 4.03
N GLU A 42 -10.70 -7.36 3.92
CA GLU A 42 -9.63 -7.03 4.85
C GLU A 42 -9.21 -5.57 4.73
N ALA A 43 -9.07 -5.05 3.51
CA ALA A 43 -8.77 -3.64 3.25
C ALA A 43 -9.84 -2.72 3.85
N LYS A 44 -11.13 -3.04 3.71
CA LYS A 44 -12.22 -2.29 4.36
C LYS A 44 -12.08 -2.27 5.88
N LYS A 45 -11.76 -3.42 6.51
CA LYS A 45 -11.55 -3.50 7.97
C LYS A 45 -10.39 -2.63 8.41
N ILE A 46 -9.25 -2.73 7.72
CA ILE A 46 -8.06 -1.91 7.98
C ILE A 46 -8.39 -0.43 7.87
N LEU A 47 -9.04 0.00 6.79
CA LEU A 47 -9.39 1.40 6.58
C LEU A 47 -10.40 1.91 7.61
N THR A 48 -11.31 1.06 8.09
CA THR A 48 -12.24 1.41 9.18
C THR A 48 -11.49 1.64 10.49
N GLU A 49 -10.52 0.78 10.81
CA GLU A 49 -9.67 0.97 11.98
C GLU A 49 -8.77 2.21 11.85
N CYS A 50 -8.21 2.47 10.67
CA CYS A 50 -7.49 3.71 10.39
C CYS A 50 -8.38 4.94 10.62
N TYR A 51 -9.63 4.91 10.15
CA TYR A 51 -10.57 6.00 10.38
C TYR A 51 -10.92 6.18 11.87
N ARG A 52 -11.10 5.07 12.61
CA ARG A 52 -11.37 5.09 14.05
C ARG A 52 -10.28 5.83 14.83
N VAL A 53 -9.02 5.54 14.54
CA VAL A 53 -7.88 6.14 15.26
C VAL A 53 -7.53 7.53 14.78
N LEU A 54 -7.96 7.93 13.58
CA LEU A 54 -7.65 9.24 13.02
C LEU A 54 -8.48 10.33 13.71
N LYS A 55 -7.82 11.43 14.10
CA LYS A 55 -8.49 12.63 14.60
C LYS A 55 -9.44 13.21 13.55
N LYS A 56 -10.46 13.94 14.00
CA LYS A 56 -11.28 14.78 13.10
C LYS A 56 -10.39 15.78 12.38
N GLY A 57 -10.43 15.76 11.04
CA GLY A 57 -9.57 16.58 10.19
C GLY A 57 -8.14 16.05 10.02
N GLY A 58 -7.82 14.88 10.58
CA GLY A 58 -6.57 14.19 10.33
C GLY A 58 -6.45 13.72 8.87
N ILE A 59 -5.23 13.36 8.47
CA ILE A 59 -4.90 13.02 7.08
C ILE A 59 -4.49 11.55 6.99
N ILE A 60 -5.06 10.82 6.04
CA ILE A 60 -4.55 9.52 5.63
C ILE A 60 -4.00 9.60 4.20
N ARG A 61 -2.76 9.12 4.02
CA ARG A 61 -2.11 9.01 2.72
C ARG A 61 -1.84 7.54 2.41
N ILE A 62 -2.41 7.08 1.30
CA ILE A 62 -2.30 5.72 0.81
C ILE A 62 -1.61 5.78 -0.55
N VAL A 63 -0.56 4.98 -0.71
CA VAL A 63 0.15 4.85 -1.99
C VAL A 63 0.09 3.38 -2.41
N VAL A 64 -0.55 3.11 -3.54
CA VAL A 64 -0.67 1.75 -4.12
C VAL A 64 -0.34 1.80 -5.62
N PRO A 65 0.13 0.68 -6.21
CA PRO A 65 0.30 0.58 -7.65
C PRO A 65 -1.03 0.73 -8.39
N ASP A 66 -0.99 1.42 -9.52
CA ASP A 66 -2.07 1.38 -10.50
C ASP A 66 -1.94 0.09 -11.31
N LEU A 67 -2.74 -0.91 -10.93
CA LEU A 67 -2.76 -2.21 -11.60
C LEU A 67 -3.11 -2.07 -13.09
N GLU A 68 -4.03 -1.17 -13.45
CA GLU A 68 -4.44 -0.98 -14.83
C GLU A 68 -3.29 -0.44 -15.67
N SER A 69 -2.61 0.60 -15.19
CA SER A 69 -1.44 1.16 -15.86
C SER A 69 -0.33 0.11 -16.02
N VAL A 70 -0.04 -0.67 -14.98
CA VAL A 70 0.95 -1.75 -15.05
C VAL A 70 0.57 -2.82 -16.08
N CYS A 71 -0.69 -3.26 -16.10
CA CYS A 71 -1.17 -4.25 -17.08
C CYS A 71 -1.15 -3.69 -18.51
N ARG A 72 -1.51 -2.42 -18.71
CA ARG A 72 -1.46 -1.76 -20.01
C ARG A 72 -0.05 -1.67 -20.54
N GLU A 73 0.91 -1.30 -19.70
CA GLU A 73 2.33 -1.26 -20.06
C GLU A 73 2.85 -2.66 -20.42
N TYR A 74 2.51 -3.68 -19.62
CA TYR A 74 2.87 -5.07 -19.91
C TYR A 74 2.36 -5.53 -21.29
N LEU A 75 1.08 -5.30 -21.57
CA LEU A 75 0.48 -5.66 -22.87
C LEU A 75 1.08 -4.85 -24.02
N TYR A 76 1.38 -3.57 -23.79
CA TYR A 76 2.07 -2.73 -24.78
C TYR A 76 3.44 -3.32 -25.11
N ILE A 77 4.28 -3.60 -24.12
CA ILE A 77 5.62 -4.18 -24.33
C ILE A 77 5.51 -5.53 -25.05
N LEU A 78 4.62 -6.42 -24.59
CA LEU A 78 4.43 -7.75 -25.16
C LEU A 78 4.08 -7.69 -26.66
N ASN A 79 3.18 -6.78 -27.05
CA ASN A 79 2.76 -6.61 -28.45
C ASN A 79 3.82 -5.94 -29.35
N ASN A 80 4.89 -5.39 -28.77
CA ASN A 80 5.86 -4.57 -29.47
C ASN A 80 7.31 -5.09 -29.34
N ILE A 81 7.53 -6.22 -28.67
CA ILE A 81 8.86 -6.75 -28.35
C ILE A 81 9.67 -7.19 -29.59
N ASP A 82 8.99 -7.71 -30.62
CA ASP A 82 9.62 -8.16 -31.86
C ASP A 82 9.89 -7.01 -32.85
N LYS A 83 9.35 -5.83 -32.59
CA LYS A 83 9.48 -4.69 -33.50
C LYS A 83 10.90 -4.15 -33.47
N PRO A 84 11.55 -3.99 -34.65
CA PRO A 84 12.95 -3.61 -34.74
C PRO A 84 13.27 -2.29 -34.04
N GLU A 85 12.33 -1.33 -34.02
CA GLU A 85 12.45 -0.03 -33.34
C GLU A 85 12.51 -0.11 -31.79
N ASN A 86 12.08 -1.22 -31.19
CA ASN A 86 12.01 -1.37 -29.73
C ASN A 86 13.12 -2.26 -29.15
N LYS A 87 13.93 -2.92 -29.99
CA LYS A 87 15.00 -3.83 -29.55
C LYS A 87 16.15 -3.16 -28.81
N GLU A 88 16.37 -1.86 -29.01
CA GLU A 88 17.37 -1.09 -28.24
C GLU A 88 16.81 -0.47 -26.96
N LYS A 89 15.50 -0.21 -26.90
CA LYS A 89 14.85 0.49 -25.78
C LYS A 89 14.65 -0.40 -24.54
N TYR A 90 14.51 -1.71 -24.74
CA TYR A 90 14.20 -2.69 -23.68
C TYR A 90 15.27 -3.79 -23.55
N LYS A 91 16.52 -3.47 -23.93
CA LYS A 91 17.67 -4.36 -23.82
C LYS A 91 18.35 -4.25 -22.45
#